data_AF-A0A1M5XB95-F1
#
_entry.id   AF-A0A1M5XB95-F1
#
_cell.length_a   1.000
_cell.length_b   1.000
_cell.length_c   1.000
_cell.angle_alpha   90.00
_cell.angle_beta   90.00
_cell.angle_gamma   90.00
#
_symmetry.space_group_name_H-M   'P 1'
#
loop_
_entity.id
_entity.type
_entity.pdbx_description
1 polymer ?
#
loop_
_entity_poly.entity_id
_entity_poly.type
_entity_poly.pdbx_seq_one_letter_code
_entity_poly.pdbx_strand_id
1 'polypeptide(L)'
;MTLQELQKDSPSILLKCISGSQAYGLALPHSDTDIKGVFVLPKKEFYGLTYTDQINNATNDEMYYEIWKFVDLLLKNNPNILELLNTPEDCILYRHSGMDLIRPEFFLSRLCNQTFGQYAYAQIKKARGLNKKILNPLDKKRKAILDFCYIVQGQGSVPATEWLNRMQYRQEECGLVSINHMRDVYALFAPSQALRQFRGICSNEKADDVSLSSIPEGLAPAATLYFNKDGYTVYCKEYKQYWEWVDQRNEARYENTVEHGKNYDAKNMMHVFRLLNMAEEIARFKKVNVRRPEREWLLRVRAGEFTYEDLLARADEKIQIVEELFKRSDLPETPDSGLCEELLVKIRSSFAA
;
A
#
# COMPACT_ATOMS: atom_id res chain seq x y z
N MET A 1 -19.93 -22.84 -5.51
CA MET A 1 -19.99 -23.04 -4.05
C MET A 1 -19.99 -21.71 -3.28
N THR A 2 -20.87 -21.56 -2.27
CA THR A 2 -20.92 -20.45 -1.30
C THR A 2 -20.47 -20.89 0.10
N LEU A 3 -20.28 -19.97 1.05
CA LEU A 3 -19.89 -20.32 2.42
C LEU A 3 -20.95 -21.14 3.15
N GLN A 4 -22.23 -20.82 2.96
CA GLN A 4 -23.33 -21.60 3.56
C GLN A 4 -23.40 -23.02 2.98
N GLU A 5 -23.12 -23.18 1.69
CA GLU A 5 -23.03 -24.50 1.05
C GLU A 5 -21.84 -25.28 1.60
N LEU A 6 -20.66 -24.65 1.70
CA LEU A 6 -19.44 -25.29 2.24
C LEU A 6 -19.62 -25.73 3.70
N GLN A 7 -20.27 -24.91 4.53
CA GLN A 7 -20.53 -25.24 5.94
C GLN A 7 -21.55 -26.37 6.12
N LYS A 8 -22.51 -26.50 5.20
CA LYS A 8 -23.47 -27.62 5.18
C LYS A 8 -22.84 -28.89 4.61
N ASP A 9 -21.93 -28.73 3.64
CA ASP A 9 -21.22 -29.80 2.95
C ASP A 9 -19.85 -30.05 3.57
N SER A 10 -19.87 -30.51 4.83
CA SER A 10 -18.70 -30.96 5.60
C SER A 10 -17.69 -31.82 4.81
N PRO A 11 -18.07 -32.74 3.89
CA PRO A 11 -17.08 -33.57 3.18
C PRO A 11 -16.13 -32.79 2.25
N SER A 12 -16.39 -31.52 1.92
CA SER A 12 -15.52 -30.73 1.04
C SER A 12 -14.42 -29.95 1.78
N ILE A 13 -14.48 -29.83 3.12
CA ILE A 13 -13.48 -29.09 3.90
C ILE A 13 -12.26 -29.97 4.18
N LEU A 14 -11.06 -29.40 3.98
CA LEU A 14 -9.77 -30.04 4.27
C LEU A 14 -9.12 -29.52 5.55
N LEU A 15 -9.27 -28.22 5.81
CA LEU A 15 -8.66 -27.54 6.95
C LEU A 15 -9.58 -26.42 7.41
N LYS A 16 -9.72 -26.25 8.73
CA LYS A 16 -10.32 -25.07 9.35
C LYS A 16 -9.49 -24.68 10.56
N CYS A 17 -9.04 -23.44 10.59
CA CYS A 17 -8.11 -22.93 11.59
C CYS A 17 -8.54 -21.55 12.08
N ILE A 18 -8.30 -21.28 13.36
CA ILE A 18 -8.19 -19.92 13.88
C ILE A 18 -6.89 -19.34 13.32
N SER A 19 -6.94 -18.11 12.79
CA SER A 19 -5.79 -17.40 12.23
C SER A 19 -5.59 -16.04 12.90
N GLY A 20 -4.69 -15.22 12.35
CA GLY A 20 -4.52 -13.85 12.81
C GLY A 20 -3.94 -13.76 14.22
N SER A 21 -4.34 -12.72 14.95
CA SER A 21 -3.73 -12.37 16.24
C SER A 21 -3.84 -13.48 17.29
N GLN A 22 -4.89 -14.30 17.23
CA GLN A 22 -5.06 -15.46 18.10
C GLN A 22 -3.99 -16.52 17.85
N ALA A 23 -3.82 -16.96 16.60
CA ALA A 23 -2.81 -17.93 16.21
C ALA A 23 -1.37 -17.43 16.47
N TYR A 24 -1.14 -16.12 16.29
CA TYR A 24 0.15 -15.51 16.57
C TYR A 24 0.46 -15.42 18.06
N GLY A 25 -0.54 -15.62 18.93
CA GLY A 25 -0.42 -15.29 20.34
C GLY A 25 -0.12 -13.81 20.53
N LEU A 26 -0.85 -12.94 19.80
CA LEU A 26 -0.80 -11.47 19.85
C LEU A 26 -2.18 -10.86 20.11
N ALA A 27 -3.20 -11.69 20.38
CA ALA A 27 -4.54 -11.24 20.70
C ALA A 27 -4.57 -10.43 22.01
N LEU A 28 -5.44 -9.42 22.00
CA LEU A 28 -5.88 -8.57 23.11
C LEU A 28 -7.37 -8.84 23.38
N PRO A 29 -7.95 -8.42 24.53
CA PRO A 29 -9.34 -8.73 24.90
C PRO A 29 -10.40 -8.36 23.85
N HIS A 30 -10.15 -7.34 23.03
CA HIS A 30 -11.05 -6.87 21.97
C HIS A 30 -10.66 -7.36 20.57
N SER A 31 -9.76 -8.35 20.47
CA SER A 31 -9.35 -8.88 19.17
C SER A 31 -10.45 -9.74 18.57
N ASP A 32 -10.67 -9.53 17.29
CA ASP A 32 -11.46 -10.38 16.42
C ASP A 32 -10.88 -11.80 16.33
N THR A 33 -11.71 -12.72 15.85
CA THR A 33 -11.33 -14.10 15.58
C THR A 33 -11.41 -14.32 14.08
N ASP A 34 -10.25 -14.39 13.43
CA ASP A 34 -10.15 -14.75 12.02
C ASP A 34 -10.20 -16.27 11.86
N ILE A 35 -10.98 -16.76 10.90
CA ILE A 35 -11.02 -18.16 10.48
C ILE A 35 -10.47 -18.26 9.07
N LYS A 36 -9.50 -19.16 8.89
CA LYS A 36 -9.01 -19.53 7.56
C LYS A 36 -9.10 -21.03 7.37
N GLY A 37 -9.39 -21.45 6.15
CA GLY A 37 -9.48 -22.86 5.84
C GLY A 37 -9.12 -23.19 4.40
N VAL A 38 -9.17 -24.49 4.13
CA VAL A 38 -8.90 -25.07 2.82
C VAL A 38 -10.04 -26.01 2.49
N PHE A 39 -10.52 -25.99 1.25
CA PHE A 39 -11.55 -26.91 0.76
C PHE A 39 -11.15 -27.49 -0.60
N VAL A 40 -11.79 -28.58 -0.98
CA VAL A 40 -11.67 -29.17 -2.31
C VAL A 40 -12.98 -29.00 -3.05
N LEU A 41 -12.93 -28.55 -4.31
CA LEU A 41 -14.14 -28.48 -5.12
C LEU A 41 -14.70 -29.88 -5.40
N PRO A 42 -16.03 -30.08 -5.26
CA PRO A 42 -16.70 -31.30 -5.70
C PRO A 42 -16.43 -31.57 -7.17
N LYS A 43 -16.31 -32.85 -7.52
CA LYS A 43 -15.98 -33.32 -8.88
C LYS A 43 -16.81 -32.64 -9.98
N LYS A 44 -18.11 -32.47 -9.75
CA LYS A 44 -19.03 -31.83 -10.71
C LYS A 44 -18.71 -30.35 -10.92
N GLU A 45 -18.37 -29.61 -9.87
CA GLU A 45 -17.99 -28.19 -9.97
C GLU A 45 -16.61 -28.05 -10.61
N PHE A 46 -15.65 -28.90 -10.22
CA PHE A 46 -14.29 -28.87 -10.76
C PHE A 46 -14.24 -29.12 -12.28
N TYR A 47 -15.03 -30.06 -12.81
CA TYR A 47 -15.15 -30.29 -14.26
C TYR A 47 -16.14 -29.37 -14.97
N GLY A 48 -16.89 -28.56 -14.20
CA GLY A 48 -17.92 -27.68 -14.72
C GLY A 48 -17.34 -26.44 -15.42
N LEU A 49 -18.23 -25.56 -15.87
CA LEU A 49 -17.87 -24.29 -16.53
C LEU A 49 -17.56 -23.16 -15.53
N THR A 50 -17.69 -23.41 -14.23
CA THR A 50 -17.52 -22.42 -13.17
C THR A 50 -16.49 -22.91 -12.17
N TYR A 51 -15.56 -22.03 -11.80
CA TYR A 51 -14.50 -22.34 -10.85
C TYR A 51 -14.50 -21.34 -9.69
N THR A 52 -14.54 -21.83 -8.45
CA THR A 52 -14.46 -21.02 -7.24
C THR A 52 -13.13 -21.29 -6.55
N ASP A 53 -12.19 -20.36 -6.67
CA ASP A 53 -10.84 -20.53 -6.11
C ASP A 53 -10.72 -20.09 -4.64
N GLN A 54 -11.67 -19.27 -4.17
CA GLN A 54 -11.73 -18.74 -2.82
C GLN A 54 -13.17 -18.38 -2.43
N ILE A 55 -13.51 -18.55 -1.16
CA ILE A 55 -14.80 -18.18 -0.56
C ILE A 55 -14.54 -17.29 0.65
N ASN A 56 -15.23 -16.15 0.75
CA ASN A 56 -15.16 -15.22 1.88
C ASN A 56 -16.56 -14.98 2.46
N ASN A 57 -16.65 -14.74 3.77
CA ASN A 57 -17.83 -14.11 4.34
C ASN A 57 -17.86 -12.59 4.02
N ALA A 58 -18.94 -11.91 4.38
CA ALA A 58 -19.12 -10.49 4.07
C ALA A 58 -18.08 -9.57 4.74
N THR A 59 -17.58 -9.95 5.92
CA THR A 59 -16.60 -9.16 6.68
C THR A 59 -15.14 -9.52 6.35
N ASN A 60 -14.92 -10.61 5.61
CA ASN A 60 -13.64 -11.26 5.33
C ASN A 60 -12.90 -11.85 6.55
N ASP A 61 -13.59 -11.99 7.68
CA ASP A 61 -13.04 -12.66 8.88
C ASP A 61 -13.07 -14.18 8.75
N GLU A 62 -13.88 -14.74 7.84
CA GLU A 62 -13.89 -16.17 7.52
C GLU A 62 -13.62 -16.38 6.03
N MET A 63 -12.53 -17.09 5.73
CA MET A 63 -12.02 -17.27 4.37
C MET A 63 -11.53 -18.69 4.12
N TYR A 64 -11.97 -19.29 3.02
CA TYR A 64 -11.52 -20.62 2.59
C TYR A 64 -10.90 -20.57 1.21
N TYR A 65 -9.76 -21.22 1.05
CA TYR A 65 -9.06 -21.36 -0.21
C TYR A 65 -9.33 -22.72 -0.82
N GLU A 66 -9.59 -22.77 -2.11
CA GLU A 66 -9.62 -24.04 -2.83
C GLU A 66 -8.22 -24.67 -2.82
N ILE A 67 -8.12 -26.00 -2.75
CA ILE A 67 -6.84 -26.71 -2.56
C ILE A 67 -5.77 -26.37 -3.62
N TRP A 68 -6.16 -26.16 -4.87
CA TRP A 68 -5.26 -25.67 -5.92
C TRP A 68 -4.78 -24.25 -5.62
N LYS A 69 -5.68 -23.35 -5.22
CA LYS A 69 -5.31 -21.96 -4.89
C LYS A 69 -4.37 -21.92 -3.69
N PHE A 70 -4.64 -22.74 -2.69
CA PHE A 70 -3.78 -22.91 -1.52
C PHE A 70 -2.38 -23.36 -1.92
N VAL A 71 -2.25 -24.42 -2.73
CA VAL A 71 -0.95 -24.92 -3.19
C VAL A 71 -0.24 -23.94 -4.14
N ASP A 72 -0.95 -23.28 -5.07
CA ASP A 72 -0.39 -22.24 -5.94
C ASP A 72 0.22 -21.08 -5.13
N LEU A 73 -0.45 -20.67 -4.04
CA LEU A 73 0.08 -19.63 -3.15
C LEU A 73 1.26 -20.14 -2.30
N LEU A 74 1.29 -21.42 -1.93
CA LEU A 74 2.45 -22.02 -1.26
C LEU A 74 3.68 -22.08 -2.18
N LEU A 75 3.49 -22.42 -3.46
CA LEU A 75 4.56 -22.38 -4.48
C LEU A 75 5.17 -20.98 -4.61
N LYS A 76 4.37 -19.94 -4.36
CA LYS A 76 4.78 -18.53 -4.33
C LYS A 76 5.30 -18.08 -2.97
N ASN A 77 5.41 -18.97 -1.99
CA ASN A 77 5.80 -18.69 -0.60
C ASN A 77 5.00 -17.54 0.01
N ASN A 78 3.70 -17.49 -0.25
CA ASN A 78 2.82 -16.49 0.31
C ASN A 78 2.81 -16.60 1.86
N PRO A 79 3.15 -15.52 2.60
CA PRO A 79 3.26 -15.59 4.05
C PRO A 79 2.00 -16.07 4.76
N ASN A 80 0.83 -15.56 4.35
CA ASN A 80 -0.44 -15.92 4.98
C ASN A 80 -0.77 -17.40 4.82
N ILE A 81 -0.36 -18.01 3.71
CA ILE A 81 -0.67 -19.40 3.40
C ILE A 81 0.35 -20.34 4.03
N LEU A 82 1.63 -19.96 4.07
CA LEU A 82 2.65 -20.67 4.85
C LEU A 82 2.32 -20.63 6.35
N GLU A 83 1.81 -19.52 6.85
CA GLU A 83 1.28 -19.41 8.22
C GLU A 83 0.08 -20.35 8.43
N LEU A 84 -0.89 -20.36 7.51
CA LEU A 84 -2.05 -21.26 7.62
C LEU A 84 -1.63 -22.74 7.63
N LEU A 85 -0.66 -23.13 6.80
CA LEU A 85 -0.11 -24.49 6.78
C LEU A 85 0.57 -24.88 8.09
N ASN A 86 1.17 -23.90 8.79
CA ASN A 86 1.91 -24.07 10.05
C ASN A 86 1.12 -23.57 11.26
N THR A 87 -0.21 -23.53 11.17
CA THR A 87 -1.08 -23.13 12.28
C THR A 87 -0.80 -23.97 13.54
N PRO A 88 -0.65 -23.37 14.73
CA PRO A 88 -0.47 -24.11 15.99
C PRO A 88 -1.61 -25.09 16.26
N GLU A 89 -1.33 -26.24 16.89
CA GLU A 89 -2.32 -27.31 17.13
C GLU A 89 -3.56 -26.82 17.88
N ASP A 90 -3.40 -25.93 18.86
CA ASP A 90 -4.49 -25.34 19.64
C ASP A 90 -5.42 -24.43 18.82
N CYS A 91 -4.99 -24.03 17.62
CA CYS A 91 -5.74 -23.21 16.68
C CYS A 91 -6.33 -24.00 15.50
N ILE A 92 -6.12 -25.32 15.43
CA ILE A 92 -6.71 -26.18 14.40
C ILE A 92 -8.09 -26.64 14.87
N LEU A 93 -9.14 -26.20 14.18
CA LEU A 93 -10.53 -26.57 14.49
C LEU A 93 -10.96 -27.85 13.77
N TYR A 94 -10.42 -28.09 12.57
CA TYR A 94 -10.66 -29.29 11.78
C TYR A 94 -9.49 -29.53 10.82
N ARG A 95 -9.11 -30.79 10.64
CA ARG A 95 -8.09 -31.22 9.68
C ARG A 95 -8.45 -32.59 9.10
N HIS A 96 -8.56 -32.66 7.79
CA HIS A 96 -8.72 -33.92 7.07
C HIS A 96 -7.35 -34.56 6.77
N SER A 97 -7.28 -35.89 6.72
CA SER A 97 -6.04 -36.66 6.48
C SER A 97 -5.35 -36.33 5.14
N GLY A 98 -6.12 -35.86 4.16
CA GLY A 98 -5.61 -35.34 2.89
C GLY A 98 -4.62 -34.16 3.08
N MET A 99 -4.76 -33.37 4.15
CA MET A 99 -3.81 -32.30 4.47
C MET A 99 -2.46 -32.84 4.98
N ASP A 100 -2.38 -34.09 5.43
CA ASP A 100 -1.13 -34.67 5.92
C ASP A 100 -0.14 -34.96 4.80
N LEU A 101 -0.63 -34.98 3.55
CA LEU A 101 0.19 -35.06 2.34
C LEU A 101 0.93 -33.75 2.06
N ILE A 102 0.43 -32.61 2.56
CA ILE A 102 1.01 -31.29 2.34
C ILE A 102 1.88 -30.94 3.54
N ARG A 103 3.21 -31.10 3.37
CA ARG A 103 4.18 -30.81 4.44
C ARG A 103 4.90 -29.49 4.20
N PRO A 104 5.16 -28.67 5.24
CA PRO A 104 5.83 -27.37 5.08
C PRO A 104 7.17 -27.43 4.34
N GLU A 105 7.95 -28.50 4.55
CA GLU A 105 9.30 -28.63 4.00
C GLU A 105 9.32 -28.68 2.47
N PHE A 106 8.22 -29.06 1.84
CA PHE A 106 8.09 -29.06 0.37
C PHE A 106 8.01 -27.65 -0.22
N PHE A 107 7.64 -26.66 0.59
CA PHE A 107 7.36 -25.31 0.13
C PHE A 107 8.40 -24.30 0.60
N LEU A 108 9.20 -24.56 1.62
CA LEU A 108 10.20 -23.56 2.05
C LEU A 108 11.30 -23.40 0.99
N SER A 109 11.52 -22.16 0.56
CA SER A 109 12.52 -21.82 -0.45
C SER A 109 13.14 -20.45 -0.18
N ARG A 110 14.16 -20.06 -0.96
CA ARG A 110 14.78 -18.73 -0.90
C ARG A 110 13.80 -17.61 -1.29
N LEU A 111 12.67 -17.90 -1.95
CA LEU A 111 11.60 -16.93 -2.18
C LEU A 111 11.08 -16.29 -0.88
N CYS A 112 11.16 -16.99 0.26
CA CYS A 112 10.78 -16.43 1.57
C CYS A 112 11.54 -15.14 1.92
N ASN A 113 12.77 -14.95 1.42
CA ASN A 113 13.48 -13.67 1.58
C ASN A 113 12.67 -12.52 0.97
N GLN A 114 12.15 -12.72 -0.23
CA GLN A 114 11.38 -11.71 -0.93
C GLN A 114 9.99 -11.53 -0.30
N THR A 115 9.29 -12.63 -0.03
CA THR A 115 7.87 -12.58 0.37
C THR A 115 7.65 -12.25 1.85
N PHE A 116 8.59 -12.58 2.73
CA PHE A 116 8.57 -12.15 4.13
C PHE A 116 9.47 -10.93 4.33
N GLY A 117 10.77 -11.06 4.05
CA GLY A 117 11.78 -10.07 4.38
C GLY A 117 11.61 -8.75 3.62
N GLN A 118 11.85 -8.78 2.31
CA GLN A 118 11.81 -7.60 1.45
C GLN A 118 10.43 -6.95 1.40
N TYR A 119 9.38 -7.77 1.39
CA TYR A 119 8.01 -7.27 1.47
C TYR A 119 7.77 -6.49 2.77
N ALA A 120 8.10 -7.05 3.94
CA ALA A 120 7.94 -6.37 5.22
C ALA A 120 8.79 -5.08 5.29
N TYR A 121 10.02 -5.15 4.78
CA TYR A 121 10.91 -4.00 4.72
C TYR A 121 10.40 -2.87 3.80
N ALA A 122 9.76 -3.21 2.68
CA ALA A 122 9.10 -2.21 1.84
C ALA A 122 7.92 -1.52 2.57
N GLN A 123 7.20 -2.23 3.44
CA GLN A 123 6.09 -1.66 4.21
C GLN A 123 6.55 -0.64 5.25
N ILE A 124 7.68 -0.87 5.94
CA ILE A 124 8.21 0.12 6.88
C ILE A 124 8.64 1.40 6.17
N LYS A 125 9.24 1.30 4.97
CA LYS A 125 9.58 2.48 4.16
C LYS A 125 8.36 3.27 3.70
N LYS A 126 7.26 2.58 3.37
CA LYS A 126 5.98 3.21 3.00
C LYS A 126 5.36 3.98 4.17
N ALA A 127 5.51 3.50 5.40
CA ALA A 127 5.00 4.19 6.59
C ALA A 127 5.55 5.63 6.69
N ARG A 128 6.82 5.87 6.33
CA ARG A 128 7.39 7.23 6.25
C ARG A 128 6.58 8.19 5.38
N GLY A 129 6.09 7.70 4.24
CA GLY A 129 5.28 8.50 3.31
C GLY A 129 3.92 8.86 3.90
N LEU A 130 3.32 7.95 4.68
CA LEU A 130 2.09 8.19 5.42
C LEU A 130 2.31 9.25 6.51
N ASN A 131 3.41 9.16 7.28
CA ASN A 131 3.76 10.16 8.30
C ASN A 131 3.82 11.57 7.69
N LYS A 132 4.40 11.72 6.48
CA LYS A 132 4.46 13.02 5.78
C LYS A 132 3.07 13.59 5.50
N LYS A 133 2.11 12.76 5.09
CA LYS A 133 0.72 13.19 4.83
C LYS A 133 0.00 13.59 6.12
N ILE A 134 0.17 12.82 7.20
CA ILE A 134 -0.45 13.12 8.50
C ILE A 134 0.09 14.43 9.09
N LEU A 135 1.41 14.64 9.02
CA LEU A 135 2.07 15.83 9.57
C LEU A 135 1.90 17.09 8.72
N ASN A 136 1.66 16.95 7.42
CA ASN A 136 1.52 18.08 6.49
C ASN A 136 0.17 17.99 5.76
N PRO A 137 -0.95 18.25 6.46
CA PRO A 137 -2.26 18.20 5.84
C PRO A 137 -2.37 19.25 4.73
N LEU A 138 -2.95 18.85 3.60
CA LEU A 138 -3.26 19.78 2.52
C LEU A 138 -4.66 20.36 2.73
N ASP A 139 -4.81 21.64 2.39
CA ASP A 139 -6.11 22.33 2.40
C ASP A 139 -7.12 21.65 1.47
N LYS A 140 -8.40 21.72 1.84
CA LYS A 140 -9.52 21.25 1.00
C LYS A 140 -9.68 22.03 -0.30
N LYS A 141 -9.20 23.28 -0.32
CA LYS A 141 -9.22 24.12 -1.51
C LYS A 141 -7.92 23.88 -2.29
N ARG A 142 -8.03 23.33 -3.50
CA ARG A 142 -6.90 23.20 -4.44
C ARG A 142 -6.38 24.59 -4.79
N LYS A 143 -5.06 24.77 -4.73
CA LYS A 143 -4.37 25.97 -5.23
C LYS A 143 -4.51 26.07 -6.75
N ALA A 144 -4.74 27.27 -7.25
CA ALA A 144 -4.83 27.55 -8.68
C ALA A 144 -3.43 27.81 -9.27
N ILE A 145 -3.31 27.85 -10.60
CA ILE A 145 -2.01 28.15 -11.25
C ILE A 145 -1.45 29.51 -10.83
N LEU A 146 -2.33 30.47 -10.51
CA LEU A 146 -1.93 31.82 -10.13
C LEU A 146 -1.14 31.83 -8.81
N ASP A 147 -1.34 30.83 -7.94
CA ASP A 147 -0.55 30.64 -6.70
C ASP A 147 0.89 30.18 -6.98
N PHE A 148 1.19 29.78 -8.22
CA PHE A 148 2.50 29.35 -8.71
C PHE A 148 3.09 30.33 -9.72
N CYS A 149 2.47 31.50 -9.89
CA CYS A 149 2.96 32.59 -10.72
C CYS A 149 3.64 33.64 -9.86
N TYR A 150 4.77 34.16 -10.34
CA TYR A 150 5.59 35.16 -9.65
C TYR A 150 5.97 36.30 -10.60
N ILE A 151 6.02 37.51 -10.09
CA ILE A 151 6.46 38.69 -10.82
C ILE A 151 7.90 39.01 -10.44
N VAL A 152 8.76 39.17 -11.44
CA VAL A 152 10.17 39.54 -11.24
C VAL A 152 10.24 40.98 -10.73
N GLN A 153 10.93 41.20 -9.62
CA GLN A 153 11.12 42.52 -9.02
C GLN A 153 12.53 42.66 -8.44
N GLY A 154 13.34 43.54 -9.03
CA GLY A 154 14.74 43.73 -8.63
C GLY A 154 15.55 42.44 -8.81
N GLN A 155 16.22 42.00 -7.75
CA GLN A 155 16.97 40.73 -7.71
C GLN A 155 16.12 39.53 -7.24
N GLY A 156 14.82 39.72 -7.02
CA GLY A 156 13.91 38.69 -6.51
C GLY A 156 12.58 38.63 -7.25
N SER A 157 11.56 38.11 -6.57
CA SER A 157 10.21 38.00 -7.12
C SER A 157 9.15 38.12 -6.03
N VAL A 158 7.94 38.54 -6.42
CA VAL A 158 6.75 38.58 -5.55
C VAL A 158 5.64 37.69 -6.12
N PRO A 159 4.75 37.11 -5.29
CA PRO A 159 3.59 36.38 -5.80
C PRO A 159 2.74 37.21 -6.76
N ALA A 160 2.28 36.61 -7.86
CA ALA A 160 1.49 37.32 -8.86
C ALA A 160 0.17 37.86 -8.29
N THR A 161 -0.48 37.11 -7.41
CA THR A 161 -1.69 37.56 -6.68
C THR A 161 -1.45 38.84 -5.90
N GLU A 162 -0.34 38.91 -5.16
CA GLU A 162 0.03 40.08 -4.37
C GLU A 162 0.35 41.28 -5.26
N TRP A 163 1.10 41.07 -6.33
CA TRP A 163 1.43 42.13 -7.28
C TRP A 163 0.19 42.69 -7.98
N LEU A 164 -0.71 41.82 -8.45
CA LEU A 164 -1.97 42.22 -9.09
C LEU A 164 -2.84 43.04 -8.13
N ASN A 165 -2.94 42.63 -6.86
CA ASN A 165 -3.67 43.37 -5.84
C ASN A 165 -3.07 44.77 -5.60
N ARG A 166 -1.74 44.88 -5.53
CA ARG A 166 -1.04 46.18 -5.36
C ARG A 166 -1.29 47.11 -6.55
N MET A 167 -1.32 46.56 -7.77
CA MET A 167 -1.61 47.31 -9.00
C MET A 167 -3.11 47.54 -9.24
N GLN A 168 -3.97 46.93 -8.42
CA GLN A 168 -5.43 46.92 -8.58
C GLN A 168 -5.89 46.33 -9.93
N TYR A 169 -5.14 45.35 -10.44
CA TYR A 169 -5.46 44.67 -11.69
C TYR A 169 -6.24 43.37 -11.45
N ARG A 170 -7.23 43.11 -12.29
CA ARG A 170 -7.93 41.83 -12.35
C ARG A 170 -7.19 40.88 -13.27
N GLN A 171 -6.94 39.65 -12.81
CA GLN A 171 -6.16 38.69 -13.59
C GLN A 171 -6.84 38.36 -14.92
N GLU A 172 -8.18 38.37 -14.96
CA GLU A 172 -9.03 38.11 -16.13
C GLU A 172 -8.84 39.15 -17.24
N GLU A 173 -8.40 40.35 -16.86
CA GLU A 173 -8.24 41.49 -17.75
C GLU A 173 -6.79 41.68 -18.19
N CYS A 174 -5.87 40.87 -17.67
CA CYS A 174 -4.45 40.95 -18.00
C CYS A 174 -4.10 40.17 -19.26
N GLY A 175 -3.07 40.61 -19.99
CA GLY A 175 -2.55 39.95 -21.17
C GLY A 175 -1.22 39.27 -20.90
N LEU A 176 -0.98 38.09 -21.48
CA LEU A 176 0.31 37.40 -21.42
C LEU A 176 0.84 37.06 -22.80
N VAL A 177 2.16 37.23 -22.98
CA VAL A 177 2.90 36.79 -24.17
C VAL A 177 4.14 36.03 -23.71
N SER A 178 4.44 34.90 -24.32
CA SER A 178 5.68 34.15 -24.06
C SER A 178 6.91 34.96 -24.45
N ILE A 179 7.93 34.98 -23.60
CA ILE A 179 9.22 35.59 -23.95
C ILE A 179 10.10 34.54 -24.64
N ASN A 180 10.53 34.83 -25.88
CA ASN A 180 11.35 33.90 -26.65
C ASN A 180 12.62 33.48 -25.90
N HIS A 181 12.96 32.19 -25.99
CA HIS A 181 14.11 31.57 -25.32
C HIS A 181 14.05 31.52 -23.78
N MET A 182 12.95 31.96 -23.16
CA MET A 182 12.75 31.88 -21.72
C MET A 182 11.58 30.95 -21.39
N ARG A 183 11.89 29.72 -20.98
CA ARG A 183 10.87 28.72 -20.63
C ARG A 183 10.04 29.19 -19.44
N ASP A 184 8.73 29.11 -19.57
CA ASP A 184 7.74 29.45 -18.54
C ASP A 184 7.83 30.91 -18.03
N VAL A 185 8.40 31.81 -18.84
CA VAL A 185 8.48 33.25 -18.58
C VAL A 185 7.68 34.02 -19.62
N TYR A 186 6.92 34.99 -19.15
CA TYR A 186 5.91 35.72 -19.91
C TYR A 186 6.00 37.22 -19.65
N ALA A 187 5.78 38.01 -20.69
CA ALA A 187 5.53 39.44 -20.58
C ALA A 187 4.06 39.67 -20.20
N LEU A 188 3.82 40.33 -19.08
CA LEU A 188 2.50 40.65 -18.54
C LEU A 188 2.10 42.07 -18.95
N PHE A 189 0.88 42.20 -19.49
CA PHE A 189 0.29 43.47 -19.92
C PHE A 189 -0.89 43.83 -19.02
N ALA A 190 -0.93 45.08 -18.59
CA ALA A 190 -1.99 45.64 -17.75
C ALA A 190 -3.34 45.67 -18.50
N PRO A 191 -4.48 45.68 -17.77
CA PRO A 191 -5.81 45.84 -18.37
C PRO A 191 -5.87 47.04 -19.32
N SER A 192 -6.38 46.82 -20.54
CA SER A 192 -6.60 47.89 -21.52
C SER A 192 -8.09 48.08 -21.78
N GLN A 193 -8.58 49.32 -21.65
CA GLN A 193 -9.97 49.68 -21.97
C GLN A 193 -10.21 49.87 -23.49
N ALA A 194 -9.15 50.01 -24.29
CA ALA A 194 -9.23 50.47 -25.68
C ALA A 194 -9.23 49.36 -26.74
N LEU A 195 -8.93 48.11 -26.38
CA LEU A 195 -8.74 47.00 -27.30
C LEU A 195 -9.40 45.72 -26.77
N ARG A 196 -9.67 44.76 -27.68
CA ARG A 196 -10.29 43.45 -27.38
C ARG A 196 -9.85 42.88 -26.04
N GLN A 197 -10.81 42.39 -25.25
CA GLN A 197 -10.60 41.81 -23.94
C GLN A 197 -9.47 40.76 -23.99
N PHE A 198 -8.43 40.98 -23.19
CA PHE A 198 -7.38 39.98 -23.01
C PHE A 198 -7.95 38.68 -22.43
N ARG A 199 -7.21 37.58 -22.55
CA ARG A 199 -7.69 36.25 -22.11
C ARG A 199 -7.46 35.97 -20.61
N GLY A 200 -6.90 36.94 -19.90
CA GLY A 200 -6.45 36.80 -18.53
C GLY A 200 -5.18 35.98 -18.39
N ILE A 201 -4.66 35.88 -17.17
CA ILE A 201 -3.50 35.02 -16.83
C ILE A 201 -3.92 33.56 -16.78
N CYS A 202 -5.10 33.30 -16.24
CA CYS A 202 -5.68 31.98 -16.04
C CYS A 202 -7.10 31.95 -16.61
N SER A 203 -7.42 30.94 -17.42
CA SER A 203 -8.74 30.81 -18.05
C SER A 203 -9.86 30.45 -17.07
N ASN A 204 -9.57 29.68 -16.02
CA ASN A 204 -10.50 29.30 -14.95
C ASN A 204 -9.75 28.56 -13.82
N GLU A 205 -10.41 28.32 -12.69
CA GLU A 205 -9.81 27.65 -11.51
C GLU A 205 -9.27 26.22 -11.77
N LYS A 206 -9.69 25.57 -12.86
CA LYS A 206 -9.26 24.22 -13.25
C LYS A 206 -8.17 24.23 -14.34
N ALA A 207 -7.71 25.41 -14.77
CA ALA A 207 -6.66 25.49 -15.78
C ALA A 207 -5.38 24.85 -15.26
N ASP A 208 -4.67 24.14 -16.14
CA ASP A 208 -3.36 23.54 -15.83
C ASP A 208 -2.19 24.32 -16.47
N ASP A 209 -2.49 25.41 -17.17
CA ASP A 209 -1.50 26.29 -17.82
C ASP A 209 -2.00 27.74 -17.91
N VAL A 210 -1.08 28.67 -18.13
CA VAL A 210 -1.40 30.10 -18.32
C VAL A 210 -2.03 30.37 -19.69
N SER A 211 -2.83 31.42 -19.77
CA SER A 211 -3.53 31.84 -20.99
C SER A 211 -2.76 32.92 -21.74
N LEU A 212 -2.32 32.65 -22.97
CA LEU A 212 -1.70 33.66 -23.83
C LEU A 212 -2.74 34.55 -24.52
N SER A 213 -2.40 35.84 -24.67
CA SER A 213 -3.23 36.85 -25.31
C SER A 213 -2.57 37.39 -26.58
N SER A 214 -3.39 37.81 -27.55
CA SER A 214 -2.90 38.56 -28.71
C SER A 214 -2.72 40.02 -28.31
N ILE A 215 -1.47 40.51 -28.30
CA ILE A 215 -1.13 41.87 -27.88
C ILE A 215 -0.79 42.72 -29.10
N PRO A 216 -1.45 43.88 -29.30
CA PRO A 216 -1.11 44.81 -30.37
C PRO A 216 0.32 45.36 -30.29
N GLU A 217 0.87 45.71 -31.44
CA GLU A 217 2.20 46.32 -31.53
C GLU A 217 2.25 47.67 -30.81
N GLY A 218 3.40 47.96 -30.18
CA GLY A 218 3.65 49.23 -29.50
C GLY A 218 3.23 49.31 -28.03
N LEU A 219 2.61 48.26 -27.47
CA LEU A 219 2.34 48.19 -26.03
C LEU A 219 3.59 47.77 -25.25
N ALA A 220 3.88 48.47 -24.16
CA ALA A 220 4.94 48.09 -23.23
C ALA A 220 4.39 47.09 -22.19
N PRO A 221 5.14 46.04 -21.85
CA PRO A 221 4.76 45.13 -20.77
C PRO A 221 4.79 45.85 -19.42
N ALA A 222 3.81 45.56 -18.58
CA ALA A 222 3.74 46.06 -17.21
C ALA A 222 4.69 45.30 -16.28
N ALA A 223 4.95 44.02 -16.54
CA ALA A 223 5.87 43.20 -15.76
C ALA A 223 6.37 41.96 -16.51
N THR A 224 7.36 41.28 -15.91
CA THR A 224 7.77 39.92 -16.31
C THR A 224 7.22 38.91 -15.29
N LEU A 225 6.44 37.94 -15.77
CA LEU A 225 5.83 36.88 -14.99
C LEU A 225 6.56 35.55 -15.24
N TYR A 226 6.88 34.82 -14.19
CA TYR A 226 7.35 33.44 -14.23
C TYR A 226 6.26 32.51 -13.69
N PHE A 227 5.95 31.43 -14.41
CA PHE A 227 5.05 30.38 -13.95
C PHE A 227 5.87 29.15 -13.55
N ASN A 228 5.83 28.76 -12.28
CA ASN A 228 6.46 27.52 -11.82
C ASN A 228 5.62 26.29 -12.20
N LYS A 229 5.60 25.96 -13.49
CA LYS A 229 4.80 24.88 -14.06
C LYS A 229 5.16 23.51 -13.50
N ASP A 230 6.45 23.25 -13.31
CA ASP A 230 6.95 22.00 -12.72
C ASP A 230 6.48 21.86 -11.26
N GLY A 231 6.57 22.94 -10.48
CA GLY A 231 6.06 22.99 -9.11
C GLY A 231 4.55 22.78 -9.02
N TYR A 232 3.77 23.39 -9.92
CA TYR A 232 2.32 23.20 -10.00
C TYR A 232 1.96 21.74 -10.33
N THR A 233 2.68 21.14 -11.27
CA THR A 233 2.47 19.74 -11.69
C THR A 233 2.73 18.77 -10.53
N VAL A 234 3.83 18.95 -9.80
CA VAL A 234 4.14 18.16 -8.60
C VAL A 234 3.05 18.32 -7.55
N TYR A 235 2.64 19.57 -7.27
CA TYR A 235 1.56 19.86 -6.32
C TYR A 235 0.26 19.15 -6.69
N CYS A 236 -0.17 19.20 -7.96
CA CYS A 236 -1.42 18.58 -8.40
C CYS A 236 -1.41 17.06 -8.18
N LYS A 237 -0.26 16.41 -8.45
CA LYS A 237 -0.08 14.98 -8.19
C LYS A 237 -0.15 14.66 -6.69
N GLU A 238 0.56 15.42 -5.85
CA GLU A 238 0.54 15.23 -4.39
C GLU A 238 -0.86 15.50 -3.80
N TYR A 239 -1.54 16.55 -4.26
CA TYR A 239 -2.90 16.90 -3.85
C TYR A 239 -3.90 15.78 -4.12
N LYS A 240 -3.89 15.25 -5.35
CA LYS A 240 -4.74 14.12 -5.74
C LYS A 240 -4.47 12.90 -4.87
N GLN A 241 -3.20 12.52 -4.71
CA GLN A 241 -2.81 11.38 -3.88
C GLN A 241 -3.14 11.55 -2.39
N TYR A 242 -3.13 12.79 -1.88
CA TYR A 242 -3.51 13.08 -0.51
C TYR A 242 -5.02 12.89 -0.31
N TRP A 243 -5.84 13.51 -1.16
CA TRP A 243 -7.30 13.42 -1.03
C TRP A 243 -7.86 12.03 -1.35
N GLU A 244 -7.30 11.31 -2.33
CA GLU A 244 -7.61 9.88 -2.53
C GLU A 244 -7.30 9.04 -1.28
N TRP A 245 -6.21 9.35 -0.59
CA TRP A 245 -5.89 8.69 0.67
C TRP A 245 -6.87 9.08 1.79
N VAL A 246 -7.26 10.35 1.89
CA VAL A 246 -8.26 10.80 2.87
C VAL A 246 -9.60 10.08 2.65
N ASP A 247 -10.03 9.94 1.41
CA ASP A 247 -11.31 9.28 1.08
C ASP A 247 -11.28 7.76 1.36
N GLN A 248 -10.11 7.12 1.27
CA GLN A 248 -9.95 5.67 1.44
C GLN A 248 -9.46 5.25 2.83
N ARG A 249 -9.07 6.19 3.70
CA ARG A 249 -8.45 5.85 4.99
C ARG A 249 -9.47 5.25 5.94
N ASN A 250 -9.01 4.29 6.75
CA ASN A 250 -9.76 3.81 7.91
C ASN A 250 -9.61 4.85 9.05
N GLU A 251 -10.71 5.50 9.44
CA GLU A 251 -10.70 6.57 10.44
C GLU A 251 -10.22 6.11 11.82
N ALA A 252 -10.70 4.97 12.30
CA ALA A 252 -10.28 4.42 13.60
C ALA A 252 -8.77 4.14 13.66
N ARG A 253 -8.18 3.66 12.55
CA ARG A 253 -6.73 3.44 12.44
C ARG A 253 -5.97 4.79 12.41
N TYR A 254 -6.51 5.79 11.73
CA TYR A 254 -5.92 7.13 11.68
C TYR A 254 -5.94 7.81 13.07
N GLU A 255 -7.07 7.77 13.77
CA GLU A 255 -7.20 8.33 15.13
C GLU A 255 -6.20 7.70 16.08
N ASN A 256 -6.08 6.36 16.08
CA ASN A 256 -5.10 5.66 16.90
C ASN A 256 -3.66 6.14 16.60
N THR A 257 -3.34 6.34 15.32
CA THR A 257 -2.02 6.81 14.86
C THR A 257 -1.69 8.23 15.36
N VAL A 258 -2.71 9.10 15.38
CA VAL A 258 -2.59 10.48 15.88
C VAL A 258 -2.52 10.50 17.40
N GLU A 259 -3.31 9.68 18.09
CA GLU A 259 -3.44 9.63 19.54
C GLU A 259 -2.13 9.23 20.24
N HIS A 260 -1.40 8.24 19.71
CA HIS A 260 -0.11 7.85 20.29
C HIS A 260 1.04 8.81 19.93
N GLY A 261 0.79 9.86 19.14
CA GLY A 261 1.72 10.97 18.89
C GLY A 261 3.00 10.64 18.11
N LYS A 262 3.17 9.39 17.64
CA LYS A 262 4.38 8.95 16.91
C LYS A 262 4.21 9.00 15.39
N ASN A 263 3.01 9.35 14.89
CA ASN A 263 2.69 9.60 13.49
C ASN A 263 2.89 8.41 12.52
N TYR A 264 3.05 7.16 13.00
CA TYR A 264 3.16 5.94 12.18
C TYR A 264 2.17 4.86 12.62
N ASP A 265 1.75 3.94 11.74
CA ASP A 265 0.84 2.84 12.08
C ASP A 265 1.56 1.75 12.93
N ALA A 266 1.39 1.79 14.25
CA ALA A 266 2.05 0.89 15.19
C ALA A 266 1.64 -0.59 15.03
N LYS A 267 0.38 -0.87 14.67
CA LYS A 267 -0.08 -2.23 14.37
C LYS A 267 0.65 -2.77 13.14
N ASN A 268 0.77 -1.95 12.09
CA ASN A 268 1.53 -2.32 10.90
C ASN A 268 3.01 -2.54 11.21
N MET A 269 3.64 -1.70 12.04
CA MET A 269 5.05 -1.89 12.44
C MET A 269 5.26 -3.21 13.19
N MET A 270 4.36 -3.57 14.10
CA MET A 270 4.38 -4.89 14.75
C MET A 270 4.33 -6.02 13.71
N HIS A 271 3.46 -5.93 12.70
CA HIS A 271 3.38 -6.93 11.64
C HIS A 271 4.64 -7.00 10.77
N VAL A 272 5.29 -5.86 10.49
CA VAL A 272 6.56 -5.81 9.76
C VAL A 272 7.63 -6.62 10.50
N PHE A 273 7.83 -6.33 11.79
CA PHE A 273 8.86 -7.05 12.54
C PHE A 273 8.54 -8.51 12.73
N ARG A 274 7.26 -8.87 12.93
CA ARG A 274 6.82 -10.26 12.94
C ARG A 274 7.27 -11.00 11.69
N LEU A 275 7.04 -10.43 10.50
CA LEU A 275 7.46 -11.04 9.23
C LEU A 275 8.99 -11.07 9.07
N LEU A 276 9.72 -10.02 9.47
CA LEU A 276 11.19 -10.02 9.45
C LEU A 276 11.78 -11.09 10.39
N ASN A 277 11.17 -11.31 11.55
CA ASN A 277 11.54 -12.37 12.50
C ASN A 277 11.26 -13.75 11.92
N MET A 278 10.11 -13.95 11.30
CA MET A 278 9.80 -15.18 10.59
C MET A 278 10.75 -15.45 9.42
N ALA A 279 11.12 -14.42 8.64
CA ALA A 279 12.08 -14.57 7.54
C ALA A 279 13.44 -15.09 8.05
N GLU A 280 13.92 -14.53 9.16
CA GLU A 280 15.15 -14.98 9.81
C GLU A 280 15.03 -16.43 10.32
N GLU A 281 13.92 -16.78 10.97
CA GLU A 281 13.66 -18.13 11.47
C GLU A 281 13.61 -19.17 10.33
N ILE A 282 12.98 -18.82 9.21
CA ILE A 282 12.94 -19.67 8.01
C ILE A 282 14.36 -19.90 7.49
N ALA A 283 15.15 -18.83 7.36
CA ALA A 283 16.51 -18.92 6.84
C ALA A 283 17.45 -19.74 7.75
N ARG A 284 17.29 -19.63 9.08
CA ARG A 284 18.13 -20.34 10.07
C ARG A 284 17.69 -21.77 10.33
N PHE A 285 16.39 -21.96 10.53
CA PHE A 285 15.83 -23.18 11.11
C PHE A 285 14.92 -23.94 10.15
N LYS A 286 14.61 -23.38 8.98
CA LYS A 286 13.69 -23.96 7.98
C LYS A 286 12.33 -24.28 8.59
N LYS A 287 11.83 -23.37 9.42
CA LYS A 287 10.55 -23.47 10.12
C LYS A 287 9.79 -22.16 10.07
N VAL A 288 8.46 -22.28 10.00
CA VAL A 288 7.54 -21.15 10.08
C VAL A 288 6.91 -21.16 11.46
N ASN A 289 7.39 -20.31 12.37
CA ASN A 289 6.82 -20.23 13.72
C ASN A 289 5.68 -19.21 13.76
N VAL A 290 4.45 -19.69 13.67
CA VAL A 290 3.25 -18.83 13.68
C VAL A 290 3.05 -18.18 15.05
N ARG A 291 3.12 -18.98 16.12
CA ARG A 291 3.09 -18.48 17.51
C ARG A 291 4.37 -17.69 17.77
N ARG A 292 4.25 -16.40 18.12
CA ARG A 292 5.41 -15.51 18.25
C ARG A 292 6.04 -15.61 19.64
N PRO A 293 7.28 -16.12 19.77
CA PRO A 293 7.97 -16.19 21.07
C PRO A 293 8.29 -14.81 21.63
N GLU A 294 8.46 -13.79 20.77
CA GLU A 294 8.76 -12.41 21.12
C GLU A 294 7.51 -11.55 21.34
N ARG A 295 6.40 -12.16 21.81
CA ARG A 295 5.10 -11.51 22.05
C ARG A 295 5.23 -10.16 22.76
N GLU A 296 5.90 -10.14 23.90
CA GLU A 296 6.00 -8.93 24.73
C GLU A 296 6.62 -7.78 23.94
N TRP A 297 7.71 -8.03 23.22
CA TRP A 297 8.36 -7.01 22.42
C TRP A 297 7.48 -6.52 21.27
N LEU A 298 6.77 -7.41 20.58
CA LEU A 298 5.81 -7.04 19.53
C LEU A 298 4.65 -6.19 20.05
N LEU A 299 4.15 -6.49 21.25
CA LEU A 299 3.10 -5.70 21.88
C LEU A 299 3.59 -4.31 22.30
N ARG A 300 4.84 -4.17 22.73
CA ARG A 300 5.48 -2.86 22.99
C ARG A 300 5.60 -2.02 21.71
N VAL A 301 5.94 -2.64 20.58
CA VAL A 301 5.91 -1.98 19.26
C VAL A 301 4.50 -1.52 18.93
N ARG A 302 3.49 -2.39 19.12
CA ARG A 302 2.08 -2.04 18.88
C ARG A 302 1.57 -0.94 19.81
N ALA A 303 2.08 -0.86 21.03
CA ALA A 303 1.78 0.18 22.01
C ALA A 303 2.46 1.53 21.69
N GLY A 304 3.31 1.60 20.66
CA GLY A 304 3.96 2.84 20.24
C GLY A 304 5.13 3.28 21.14
N GLU A 305 5.74 2.36 21.89
CA GLU A 305 6.86 2.68 22.80
C GLU A 305 8.13 3.13 22.08
N PHE A 306 8.27 2.85 20.79
CA PHE A 306 9.44 3.17 19.99
C PHE A 306 9.17 4.32 19.02
N THR A 307 10.21 5.07 18.64
CA THR A 307 10.09 6.04 17.55
C THR A 307 10.11 5.34 16.20
N TYR A 308 9.65 6.02 15.15
CA TYR A 308 9.72 5.47 13.80
C TYR A 308 11.18 5.26 13.37
N GLU A 309 12.05 6.21 13.73
CA GLU A 309 13.48 6.19 13.46
C GLU A 309 14.17 4.99 14.11
N ASP A 310 13.86 4.71 15.38
CA ASP A 310 14.39 3.54 16.10
C ASP A 310 13.96 2.23 15.40
N LEU A 311 12.69 2.13 15.00
CA LEU A 311 12.15 0.97 14.32
C LEU A 311 12.75 0.81 12.92
N LEU A 312 12.95 1.90 12.19
CA LEU A 312 13.58 1.87 10.87
C LEU A 312 15.02 1.38 10.97
N ALA A 313 15.81 1.91 11.91
CA ALA A 313 17.20 1.49 12.12
C ALA A 313 17.30 -0.02 12.46
N ARG A 314 16.42 -0.51 13.35
CA ARG A 314 16.35 -1.94 13.67
C ARG A 314 15.94 -2.80 12.48
N ALA A 315 14.98 -2.32 11.67
CA ALA A 315 14.56 -3.04 10.47
C ALA A 315 15.67 -3.08 9.40
N ASP A 316 16.45 -2.00 9.26
CA ASP A 316 17.61 -1.91 8.36
C ASP A 316 18.70 -2.93 8.74
N GLU A 317 19.03 -3.03 10.03
CA GLU A 317 19.97 -4.06 10.52
C GLU A 317 19.42 -5.47 10.25
N LYS A 318 18.13 -5.66 10.56
CA LYS A 318 17.50 -6.96 10.47
C LYS A 318 17.37 -7.48 9.04
N ILE A 319 17.05 -6.63 8.08
CA ILE A 319 16.94 -7.04 6.68
C ILE A 319 18.29 -7.47 6.12
N GLN A 320 19.39 -6.81 6.52
CA GLN A 320 20.74 -7.22 6.12
C GLN A 320 21.09 -8.62 6.65
N ILE A 321 20.75 -8.90 7.91
CA ILE A 321 20.92 -10.22 8.51
C ILE A 321 20.11 -11.27 7.74
N VAL A 322 18.83 -11.01 7.48
CA VAL A 322 17.94 -11.90 6.73
C VAL A 322 18.49 -12.20 5.34
N GLU A 323 18.90 -11.17 4.60
CA GLU A 323 19.49 -11.33 3.26
C GLU A 323 20.73 -12.22 3.29
N GLU A 324 21.64 -12.00 4.24
CA GLU A 324 22.87 -12.78 4.36
C GLU A 324 22.59 -14.24 4.73
N LEU A 325 21.62 -14.48 5.60
CA LEU A 325 21.20 -15.83 5.96
C LEU A 325 20.61 -16.57 4.76
N PHE A 326 19.75 -15.94 3.96
CA PHE A 326 19.19 -16.57 2.76
C PHE A 326 20.25 -16.84 1.68
N LYS A 327 21.25 -15.96 1.53
CA LYS A 327 22.40 -16.20 0.62
C LYS A 327 23.19 -17.45 0.99
N ARG A 328 23.32 -17.74 2.30
CA ARG A 328 24.05 -18.91 2.82
C ARG A 328 23.18 -20.14 3.06
N SER A 329 21.86 -19.99 3.04
CA SER A 329 20.91 -21.07 3.29
C SER A 329 20.98 -22.13 2.19
N ASP A 330 20.77 -23.39 2.52
CA ASP A 330 20.66 -24.53 1.59
C ASP A 330 19.22 -24.80 1.14
N LEU A 331 18.28 -23.89 1.42
CA LEU A 331 16.93 -23.92 0.86
C LEU A 331 16.99 -23.85 -0.69
N PRO A 332 16.07 -24.53 -1.39
CA PRO A 332 15.98 -24.43 -2.85
C PRO A 332 15.61 -23.01 -3.27
N GLU A 333 15.89 -22.64 -4.53
CA GLU A 333 15.48 -21.33 -5.07
C GLU A 333 13.96 -21.16 -5.06
N THR A 334 13.24 -22.20 -5.50
CA THR A 334 11.78 -22.25 -5.55
C THR A 334 11.29 -23.63 -5.10
N PRO A 335 10.02 -23.75 -4.65
CA PRO A 335 9.40 -25.04 -4.39
C PRO A 335 9.30 -25.91 -5.65
N ASP A 336 9.24 -27.23 -5.48
CA ASP A 336 9.09 -28.18 -6.59
C ASP A 336 7.62 -28.22 -7.06
N SER A 337 7.36 -27.63 -8.23
CA SER A 337 6.01 -27.60 -8.82
C SER A 337 5.50 -28.97 -9.24
N GLY A 338 6.38 -29.86 -9.70
CA GLY A 338 5.99 -31.21 -10.15
C GLY A 338 5.52 -32.07 -8.99
N LEU A 339 6.27 -32.07 -7.88
CA LEU A 339 5.85 -32.72 -6.64
C LEU A 339 4.49 -32.17 -6.15
N CYS A 340 4.31 -30.85 -6.19
CA CYS A 340 3.07 -30.22 -5.74
C CYS A 340 1.87 -30.59 -6.61
N GLU A 341 2.06 -30.73 -7.93
CA GLU A 341 1.02 -31.19 -8.85
C GLU A 341 0.61 -32.64 -8.55
N GLU A 342 1.58 -33.53 -8.32
CA GLU A 342 1.30 -34.92 -7.93
C GLU A 342 0.50 -35.01 -6.61
N LEU A 343 0.88 -34.21 -5.61
CA LEU A 343 0.16 -34.12 -4.34
C LEU A 343 -1.28 -33.63 -4.53
N LEU A 344 -1.49 -32.59 -5.36
CA LEU A 344 -2.82 -32.07 -5.68
C LEU A 344 -3.70 -33.13 -6.35
N VAL A 345 -3.17 -33.84 -7.35
CA VAL A 345 -3.89 -34.92 -8.04
C VAL A 345 -4.28 -36.00 -7.02
N LYS A 346 -3.34 -36.43 -6.17
CA LYS A 346 -3.59 -37.45 -5.15
C LYS A 346 -4.67 -37.06 -4.16
N ILE A 347 -4.63 -35.82 -3.65
CA ILE A 347 -5.65 -35.29 -2.74
C ILE A 347 -7.01 -35.31 -3.44
N ARG A 348 -7.13 -34.74 -4.65
CA ARG A 348 -8.41 -34.72 -5.38
C ARG A 348 -8.94 -36.13 -5.66
N SER A 349 -8.08 -37.08 -6.04
CA SER A 349 -8.50 -38.46 -6.28
C SER A 349 -9.05 -39.16 -5.04
N SER A 350 -8.53 -38.83 -3.85
CA SER A 350 -9.07 -39.38 -2.58
C SER A 350 -10.43 -38.81 -2.17
N PHE A 351 -10.81 -37.65 -2.72
CA PHE A 351 -12.08 -36.95 -2.44
C PHE A 351 -13.14 -37.15 -3.53
N ALA A 352 -12.78 -37.76 -4.65
CA ALA A 352 -13.65 -37.98 -5.79
C ALA A 352 -14.51 -39.26 -5.69
N ALA A 353 -14.59 -39.87 -4.50
CA ALA A 353 -15.29 -41.13 -4.22
C ALA A 353 -16.73 -40.89 -3.75
#